data_AF-A0A2I0WZR0-F1
#
_entry.id   AF-A0A2I0WZR0-F1
#
_cell.length_a   1.000
_cell.length_b   1.000
_cell.length_c   1.000
_cell.angle_alpha   90.00
_cell.angle_beta   90.00
_cell.angle_gamma   90.00
#
_symmetry.space_group_name_H-M   'P 1'
#
loop_
_entity.id
_entity.type
_entity.pdbx_description
1 polymer ?
#
loop_
_entity_poly.entity_id
_entity_poly.type
_entity_poly.pdbx_seq_one_letter_code
_entity_poly.pdbx_strand_id
1 'polypeptide(L)'
;MIQAEVDLASGRFNEAVALVERADKHQNNREISAVVRRVKAIASARNKGNEFFKFSKYSEACTAYGEGLHHDPLNAILLCNRAACHSKLGQWEKAIEDCNTVLNLKSSYAKARLRRADCFAKLEKWEASAQDYQILTREFPADEEVAKALLKAKSHLQRKS
;
A
#
# COMPACT_ATOMS: atom_id res chain seq x y z
N MET A 1 10.19 19.04 -10.78
CA MET A 1 9.75 18.45 -9.49
C MET A 1 8.51 17.56 -9.65
N ILE A 2 7.49 17.97 -10.42
CA ILE A 2 6.30 17.15 -10.73
C ILE A 2 6.66 15.73 -11.17
N GLN A 3 7.66 15.58 -12.05
CA GLN A 3 8.08 14.25 -12.54
C GLN A 3 8.58 13.32 -11.41
N ALA A 4 9.28 13.84 -10.40
CA ALA A 4 9.73 13.00 -9.27
C ALA A 4 8.56 12.48 -8.44
N GLU A 5 7.51 13.29 -8.27
CA GLU A 5 6.28 12.89 -7.57
C GLU A 5 5.50 11.86 -8.38
N VAL A 6 5.43 12.04 -9.70
CA VAL A 6 4.85 11.04 -10.62
C VAL A 6 5.61 9.72 -10.55
N ASP A 7 6.94 9.77 -10.50
CA ASP A 7 7.79 8.58 -10.38
C ASP A 7 7.58 7.88 -9.03
N LEU A 8 7.53 8.61 -7.91
CA LEU A 8 7.17 8.05 -6.60
C LEU A 8 5.79 7.39 -6.60
N ALA A 9 4.78 8.07 -7.15
CA ALA A 9 3.41 7.56 -7.21
C ALA A 9 3.28 6.33 -8.13
N SER A 10 4.17 6.18 -9.10
CA SER A 10 4.25 5.05 -10.03
C SER A 10 5.15 3.91 -9.54
N GLY A 11 5.85 4.10 -8.41
CA GLY A 11 6.77 3.12 -7.85
C GLY A 11 8.18 3.14 -8.42
N ARG A 12 8.51 4.14 -9.23
CA ARG A 12 9.84 4.41 -9.81
C ARG A 12 10.71 5.22 -8.84
N PHE A 13 10.93 4.65 -7.64
CA PHE A 13 11.62 5.36 -6.55
C PHE A 13 13.08 5.69 -6.89
N ASN A 14 13.77 4.82 -7.64
CA ASN A 14 15.17 5.03 -8.00
C ASN A 14 15.30 6.16 -9.03
N GLU A 15 14.39 6.19 -10.01
CA GLU A 15 14.31 7.22 -11.03
C GLU A 15 13.97 8.57 -10.41
N ALA A 16 13.02 8.59 -9.45
CA ALA A 16 12.69 9.80 -8.70
C ALA A 16 13.92 10.38 -7.97
N VAL A 17 14.70 9.53 -7.28
CA VAL A 17 15.93 9.94 -6.57
C VAL A 17 16.98 10.45 -7.56
N ALA A 18 17.24 9.72 -8.64
CA ALA A 18 18.23 10.11 -9.64
C ALA A 18 17.87 11.45 -10.30
N LEU A 19 16.59 11.70 -10.56
CA LEU A 19 16.10 12.93 -11.15
C LEU A 19 16.38 14.14 -10.24
N VAL A 20 16.01 14.04 -8.95
CA VAL A 20 16.20 15.17 -8.01
C VAL A 20 17.67 15.41 -7.69
N GLU A 21 18.50 14.37 -7.61
CA GLU A 21 19.94 14.53 -7.42
C GLU A 21 20.63 15.24 -8.57
N ARG A 22 20.23 14.96 -9.81
CA ARG A 22 20.73 15.69 -10.97
C ARG A 22 20.34 17.16 -10.90
N ALA A 23 19.10 17.45 -10.52
CA ALA A 23 18.61 18.82 -10.41
C ALA A 23 19.36 19.64 -9.33
N ASP A 24 19.68 19.04 -8.18
CA ASP A 24 20.41 19.68 -7.07
C ASP A 24 21.84 20.10 -7.46
N LYS A 25 22.54 19.25 -8.21
CA LYS A 25 23.91 19.54 -8.69
C LYS A 25 23.98 20.77 -9.61
N HIS A 26 22.88 21.11 -10.28
CA HIS A 26 22.83 22.20 -11.24
C HIS A 26 22.31 23.50 -10.64
N GLN A 27 21.70 23.48 -9.45
CA GLN A 27 21.06 24.64 -8.84
C GLN A 27 21.22 24.55 -7.32
N ASN A 28 22.04 25.43 -6.74
CA ASN A 28 22.22 25.57 -5.28
C ASN A 28 20.97 26.23 -4.62
N ASN A 29 19.79 25.67 -4.89
CA ASN A 29 18.48 26.17 -4.49
C ASN A 29 17.97 25.37 -3.28
N ARG A 30 17.68 26.08 -2.18
CA ARG A 30 17.16 25.51 -0.93
C ARG A 30 15.90 24.68 -1.13
N GLU A 31 15.02 25.07 -2.05
CA GLU A 31 13.78 24.34 -2.34
C GLU A 31 14.09 22.98 -2.99
N ILE A 32 15.03 22.94 -3.93
CA ILE A 32 15.46 21.70 -4.60
C ILE A 32 16.09 20.77 -3.57
N SER A 33 16.97 21.27 -2.70
CA SER A 33 17.58 20.46 -1.66
C SER A 33 16.55 19.90 -0.66
N ALA A 34 15.48 20.65 -0.35
CA ALA A 34 14.38 20.15 0.47
C ALA A 34 13.61 19.02 -0.22
N VAL A 35 13.32 19.16 -1.52
CA VAL A 35 12.66 18.10 -2.30
C VAL A 35 13.56 16.87 -2.43
N VAL A 36 14.86 17.04 -2.65
CA VAL A 36 15.84 15.94 -2.68
C VAL A 36 15.81 15.17 -1.37
N ARG A 37 15.87 15.88 -0.23
CA ARG A 37 15.81 15.25 1.10
C ARG A 37 14.51 14.45 1.28
N ARG A 38 13.37 15.03 0.90
CA ARG A 38 12.05 14.38 0.99
C ARG A 38 11.99 13.11 0.14
N VAL A 39 12.35 13.19 -1.14
CA VAL A 39 12.30 12.05 -2.08
C VAL A 39 13.25 10.93 -1.63
N LYS A 40 14.47 11.28 -1.18
CA LYS A 40 15.41 10.29 -0.62
C LYS A 40 14.88 9.64 0.65
N ALA A 41 14.26 10.40 1.55
CA ALA A 41 13.69 9.86 2.77
C ALA A 41 12.58 8.85 2.47
N ILE A 42 11.66 9.17 1.54
CA ILE A 42 10.60 8.26 1.08
C ILE A 42 11.19 6.98 0.47
N ALA A 43 12.16 7.10 -0.44
CA ALA A 43 12.78 5.95 -1.09
C ALA A 43 13.56 5.06 -0.10
N SER A 44 14.28 5.67 0.85
CA SER A 44 15.03 4.97 1.89
C SER A 44 14.09 4.23 2.84
N ALA A 45 13.05 4.89 3.33
CA ALA A 45 11.99 4.30 4.16
C ALA A 45 11.36 3.08 3.50
N ARG A 46 11.05 3.17 2.20
CA ARG A 46 10.54 2.03 1.42
C ARG A 46 11.52 0.87 1.38
N ASN A 47 12.80 1.13 1.09
CA ASN A 47 13.81 0.09 0.97
C ASN A 47 14.03 -0.63 2.30
N LYS A 48 14.16 0.13 3.39
CA LYS A 48 14.27 -0.38 4.77
C LYS A 48 13.04 -1.19 5.17
N GLY A 49 11.84 -0.69 4.87
CA GLY A 49 10.59 -1.41 5.12
C GLY A 49 10.50 -2.74 4.35
N ASN A 50 10.91 -2.74 3.08
CA ASN A 50 10.95 -3.96 2.25
C ASN A 50 11.96 -4.97 2.80
N GLU A 51 13.12 -4.52 3.27
CA GLU A 51 14.14 -5.37 3.87
C GLU A 51 13.62 -6.04 5.14
N PHE A 52 13.06 -5.25 6.08
CA PHE A 52 12.44 -5.81 7.27
C PHE A 52 11.31 -6.78 6.95
N PHE A 53 10.47 -6.45 5.97
CA PHE A 53 9.39 -7.35 5.52
C PHE A 53 9.94 -8.69 5.01
N LYS A 54 11.02 -8.66 4.22
CA LYS A 54 11.70 -9.88 3.73
C LYS A 54 12.18 -10.76 4.88
N PHE A 55 12.65 -10.17 5.97
CA PHE A 55 13.07 -10.88 7.18
C PHE A 55 11.92 -11.13 8.17
N SER A 56 10.65 -10.96 7.75
CA SER A 56 9.45 -11.13 8.59
C SER A 56 9.41 -10.25 9.85
N LYS A 57 10.21 -9.18 9.88
CA LYS A 57 10.23 -8.16 10.94
C LYS A 57 9.11 -7.13 10.68
N TYR A 58 7.87 -7.57 10.79
CA TYR A 58 6.71 -6.79 10.32
C TYR A 58 6.49 -5.51 11.12
N SER A 59 6.82 -5.49 12.41
CA SER A 59 6.70 -4.28 13.26
C SER A 59 7.68 -3.21 12.80
N GLU A 60 8.94 -3.58 12.60
CA GLU A 60 9.99 -2.68 12.10
C GLU A 60 9.71 -2.23 10.67
N ALA A 61 9.14 -3.12 9.84
CA ALA A 61 8.68 -2.77 8.50
C ALA A 61 7.55 -1.73 8.54
N CYS A 62 6.55 -1.90 9.41
CA CYS A 62 5.49 -0.89 9.64
C CYS A 62 6.08 0.48 9.97
N THR A 63 7.00 0.52 10.93
CA THR A 63 7.66 1.76 11.37
C THR A 63 8.42 2.41 10.20
N ALA A 64 9.22 1.64 9.45
CA ALA A 64 9.98 2.16 8.32
C ALA A 64 9.07 2.72 7.22
N TYR A 65 7.98 2.04 6.84
CA TYR A 65 7.01 2.61 5.89
C TYR A 65 6.33 3.87 6.45
N GLY A 66 6.03 3.87 7.75
CA GLY A 66 5.52 5.04 8.47
C GLY A 66 6.45 6.26 8.37
N GLU A 67 7.76 6.09 8.52
CA GLU A 67 8.77 7.15 8.34
C GLU A 67 8.65 7.80 6.94
N GLY A 68 8.48 6.99 5.89
CA GLY A 68 8.26 7.50 4.54
C GLY A 68 6.93 8.25 4.38
N LEU A 69 5.86 7.76 5.02
CA LEU A 69 4.54 8.37 5.00
C LEU A 69 4.49 9.71 5.75
N HIS A 70 5.42 10.01 6.67
CA HIS A 70 5.54 11.37 7.22
C HIS A 70 5.92 12.41 6.16
N HIS A 71 6.60 11.98 5.09
CA HIS A 71 7.04 12.84 4.00
C HIS A 71 6.06 12.86 2.82
N ASP A 72 5.30 11.79 2.63
CA ASP A 72 4.24 11.67 1.62
C ASP A 72 3.08 10.83 2.18
N PRO A 73 2.14 11.45 2.92
CA PRO A 73 1.06 10.74 3.62
C PRO A 73 0.11 9.97 2.71
N LEU A 74 0.04 10.34 1.43
CA LEU A 74 -0.85 9.75 0.44
C LEU A 74 -0.10 8.82 -0.53
N ASN A 75 1.11 8.38 -0.18
CA ASN A 75 1.84 7.44 -0.99
C ASN A 75 1.15 6.06 -0.98
N ALA A 76 0.37 5.79 -2.03
CA ALA A 76 -0.42 4.55 -2.15
C ALA A 76 0.42 3.27 -2.02
N ILE A 77 1.69 3.30 -2.44
CA ILE A 77 2.58 2.13 -2.37
C ILE A 77 3.02 1.89 -0.93
N LEU A 78 3.46 2.93 -0.21
CA LEU A 78 3.85 2.81 1.19
C LEU A 78 2.67 2.43 2.09
N LEU A 79 1.50 3.03 1.87
CA LEU A 79 0.26 2.65 2.57
C LEU A 79 -0.09 1.18 2.33
N CYS A 80 -0.07 0.72 1.07
CA CYS A 80 -0.37 -0.68 0.76
C CYS A 80 0.65 -1.65 1.36
N ASN A 81 1.92 -1.25 1.44
CA ASN A 81 2.98 -2.06 2.07
C ASN A 81 2.83 -2.07 3.60
N ARG A 82 2.52 -0.94 4.23
CA ARG A 82 2.24 -0.88 5.67
C ARG A 82 0.99 -1.68 6.05
N ALA A 83 -0.05 -1.62 5.23
CA ALA A 83 -1.22 -2.48 5.37
C ALA A 83 -0.85 -3.97 5.35
N ALA A 84 0.11 -4.36 4.50
CA ALA A 84 0.59 -5.75 4.45
C ALA A 84 1.24 -6.17 5.76
N CYS A 85 2.05 -5.30 6.36
CA CYS A 85 2.65 -5.53 7.67
C CYS A 85 1.59 -5.62 8.78
N HIS A 86 0.64 -4.68 8.83
CA HIS A 86 -0.47 -4.71 9.78
C HIS A 86 -1.28 -6.01 9.68
N SER A 87 -1.57 -6.46 8.46
CA SER A 87 -2.22 -7.74 8.21
C SER A 87 -1.39 -8.93 8.74
N LYS A 88 -0.07 -8.95 8.53
CA LYS A 88 0.82 -10.01 9.07
C LYS A 88 0.91 -9.99 10.59
N LEU A 89 0.71 -8.83 11.22
CA LEU A 89 0.67 -8.66 12.68
C LEU A 89 -0.71 -8.93 13.29
N GLY A 90 -1.72 -9.26 12.49
CA GLY A 90 -3.10 -9.44 12.95
C GLY A 90 -3.82 -8.14 13.33
N GLN A 91 -3.28 -6.99 12.92
CA GLN A 91 -3.84 -5.66 13.17
C GLN A 91 -4.80 -5.30 12.01
N TRP A 92 -5.90 -6.03 11.91
CA TRP A 92 -6.80 -6.03 10.75
C TRP A 92 -7.43 -4.66 10.49
N GLU A 93 -7.87 -3.96 11.54
CA GLU A 93 -8.48 -2.63 11.45
C GLU A 93 -7.51 -1.61 10.87
N LYS A 94 -6.27 -1.58 11.36
CA LYS A 94 -5.21 -0.69 10.84
C LYS A 94 -4.89 -0.99 9.38
N ALA A 95 -4.84 -2.27 9.02
CA ALA A 95 -4.65 -2.66 7.62
C ALA A 95 -5.81 -2.18 6.73
N ILE A 96 -7.05 -2.24 7.22
CA ILE A 96 -8.23 -1.74 6.50
C ILE A 96 -8.17 -0.22 6.34
N GLU A 97 -7.77 0.54 7.36
CA GLU A 97 -7.61 2.00 7.27
C GLU A 97 -6.61 2.42 6.19
N ASP A 98 -5.45 1.78 6.15
CA ASP A 98 -4.45 2.01 5.10
C ASP A 98 -5.00 1.64 3.72
N CYS A 99 -5.68 0.50 3.59
CA CYS A 99 -6.28 0.08 2.32
C CYS A 99 -7.40 1.02 1.86
N ASN A 100 -8.22 1.54 2.77
CA ASN A 100 -9.26 2.53 2.46
C ASN A 100 -8.64 3.79 1.88
N THR A 101 -7.56 4.28 2.49
CA THR A 101 -6.83 5.44 1.99
C THR A 101 -6.30 5.19 0.58
N VAL A 102 -5.68 4.02 0.33
CA VAL A 102 -5.21 3.63 -1.01
C VAL A 102 -6.35 3.58 -2.02
N LEU A 103 -7.49 2.98 -1.68
CA LEU A 103 -8.61 2.79 -2.60
C LEU A 103 -9.39 4.08 -2.87
N ASN A 104 -9.37 5.04 -1.93
CA ASN A 104 -9.88 6.39 -2.16
C ASN A 104 -9.03 7.16 -3.17
N LEU A 105 -7.71 6.94 -3.17
CA LEU A 105 -6.78 7.57 -4.11
C LEU A 105 -6.74 6.85 -5.47
N LYS A 106 -6.78 5.53 -5.44
CA LYS A 106 -6.65 4.63 -6.59
C LYS A 106 -7.66 3.49 -6.46
N SER A 107 -8.86 3.73 -6.94
CA SER A 107 -9.95 2.75 -6.85
C SER A 107 -9.65 1.41 -7.53
N SER A 108 -8.78 1.36 -8.54
CA SER A 108 -8.38 0.11 -9.21
C SER A 108 -7.18 -0.61 -8.57
N TYR A 109 -6.75 -0.22 -7.35
CA TYR A 109 -5.57 -0.82 -6.71
C TYR A 109 -5.87 -2.22 -6.14
N ALA A 110 -5.82 -3.24 -7.01
CA ALA A 110 -6.20 -4.62 -6.72
C ALA A 110 -5.55 -5.19 -5.45
N LYS A 111 -4.25 -4.94 -5.22
CA LYS A 111 -3.53 -5.46 -4.04
C LYS A 111 -4.07 -4.91 -2.72
N ALA A 112 -4.52 -3.66 -2.69
CA ALA A 112 -5.11 -3.04 -1.50
C ALA A 112 -6.53 -3.57 -1.28
N ARG A 113 -7.31 -3.72 -2.35
CA ARG A 113 -8.65 -4.33 -2.28
C ARG A 113 -8.60 -5.77 -1.79
N LEU A 114 -7.70 -6.60 -2.31
CA LEU A 114 -7.54 -7.99 -1.88
C LEU A 114 -7.22 -8.05 -0.39
N ARG A 115 -6.25 -7.25 0.05
CA ARG A 115 -5.87 -7.19 1.45
C ARG A 115 -6.99 -6.71 2.37
N ARG A 116 -7.78 -5.73 1.92
CA ARG A 116 -8.95 -5.25 2.67
C ARG A 116 -10.02 -6.35 2.79
N ALA A 117 -10.28 -7.07 1.71
CA ALA A 117 -11.20 -8.21 1.70
C ALA A 117 -10.78 -9.31 2.68
N ASP A 118 -9.48 -9.66 2.69
CA ASP A 118 -8.89 -10.62 3.63
C ASP A 118 -9.07 -10.16 5.09
N CYS A 119 -8.77 -8.89 5.37
CA CYS A 119 -8.90 -8.34 6.72
C CYS A 119 -10.36 -8.29 7.17
N PHE A 120 -11.29 -7.93 6.30
CA PHE A 120 -12.73 -8.02 6.60
C PHE A 120 -13.17 -9.46 6.90
N ALA A 121 -12.69 -10.45 6.14
CA ALA A 121 -12.96 -11.85 6.43
C ALA A 121 -12.41 -12.29 7.79
N LYS A 122 -11.21 -11.82 8.17
CA LYS A 122 -10.61 -12.10 9.50
C LYS A 122 -11.40 -11.49 10.66
N LEU A 123 -12.10 -10.38 10.41
CA LEU A 123 -13.01 -9.73 11.35
C LEU A 123 -14.46 -10.21 11.24
N GLU A 124 -14.73 -11.26 10.47
CA GLU A 124 -16.08 -11.77 10.17
C GLU A 124 -17.05 -10.74 9.58
N LYS A 125 -16.54 -9.66 8.98
CA LYS A 125 -17.30 -8.66 8.23
C LYS A 125 -17.56 -9.20 6.82
N TRP A 126 -18.33 -10.28 6.74
CA TRP A 126 -18.49 -11.09 5.53
C TRP A 126 -19.13 -10.32 4.36
N GLU A 127 -20.05 -9.40 4.63
CA GLU A 127 -20.69 -8.55 3.62
C GLU A 127 -19.66 -7.67 2.91
N ALA A 128 -18.86 -6.94 3.69
CA ALA A 128 -17.82 -6.06 3.17
C ALA A 128 -16.71 -6.84 2.45
N SER A 129 -16.32 -8.00 2.99
CA SER A 129 -15.37 -8.91 2.36
C SER A 129 -15.87 -9.42 1.00
N ALA A 130 -17.13 -9.87 0.93
CA ALA A 130 -17.74 -10.37 -0.30
C ALA A 130 -17.85 -9.27 -1.37
N GLN A 131 -18.15 -8.02 -0.99
CA GLN A 131 -18.18 -6.89 -1.93
C GLN A 131 -16.81 -6.67 -2.59
N ASP A 132 -15.73 -6.65 -1.81
CA ASP A 132 -14.38 -6.46 -2.36
C ASP A 132 -13.96 -7.63 -3.26
N TYR A 133 -14.21 -8.88 -2.85
CA TYR A 133 -13.92 -10.03 -3.70
C TYR A 133 -14.74 -10.08 -5.00
N GLN A 134 -15.99 -9.61 -4.98
CA GLN A 134 -16.80 -9.49 -6.20
C GLN A 134 -16.19 -8.52 -7.20
N ILE A 135 -15.70 -7.37 -6.72
CA ILE A 135 -15.03 -6.40 -7.59
C ILE A 135 -13.76 -7.03 -8.17
N LEU A 136 -12.95 -7.69 -7.34
CA LEU A 136 -11.74 -8.38 -7.81
C LEU A 136 -12.03 -9.49 -8.81
N THR A 137 -13.09 -10.28 -8.63
CA THR A 137 -13.47 -11.34 -9.57
C THR A 137 -13.90 -10.75 -10.92
N ARG A 138 -14.51 -9.57 -10.94
CA ARG A 138 -14.86 -8.86 -12.19
C ARG A 138 -13.62 -8.32 -12.90
N GLU A 139 -12.66 -7.79 -12.15
CA GLU A 139 -11.40 -7.27 -12.69
C GLU A 139 -10.45 -8.40 -13.15
N PHE A 140 -10.43 -9.52 -12.43
CA PHE A 140 -9.54 -10.66 -12.63
C PHE A 140 -10.32 -11.99 -12.60
N PRO A 141 -11.11 -12.29 -13.65
CA PRO A 141 -11.99 -13.46 -13.66
C PRO A 141 -11.26 -14.82 -13.66
N ALA A 142 -9.96 -14.82 -14.00
CA ALA A 142 -9.12 -16.02 -13.98
C ALA A 142 -8.44 -16.28 -12.62
N ASP A 143 -8.60 -15.40 -11.63
CA ASP A 143 -8.03 -15.60 -10.30
C ASP A 143 -8.92 -16.55 -9.47
N GLU A 144 -8.57 -17.83 -9.51
CA GLU A 144 -9.30 -18.89 -8.79
C GLU A 144 -9.29 -18.69 -7.26
N GLU A 145 -8.22 -18.10 -6.71
CA GLU A 145 -8.10 -17.92 -5.27
C GLU A 145 -9.06 -16.84 -4.77
N VAL A 146 -9.19 -15.74 -5.52
CA VAL A 146 -10.20 -14.71 -5.27
C VAL A 146 -11.61 -15.29 -5.42
N ALA A 147 -11.86 -16.11 -6.45
CA ALA A 147 -13.16 -16.74 -6.67
C ALA A 147 -13.54 -17.69 -5.50
N LYS A 148 -12.60 -18.51 -5.03
CA LYS A 148 -12.80 -19.38 -3.85
C LYS A 148 -13.06 -18.56 -2.58
N ALA A 149 -12.31 -17.47 -2.38
CA ALA A 149 -12.49 -16.59 -1.23
C ALA A 149 -13.88 -15.91 -1.24
N LEU A 150 -14.37 -15.51 -2.42
CA LEU A 150 -15.72 -14.98 -2.59
C LEU A 150 -16.80 -16.02 -2.22
N LEU A 151 -16.67 -17.25 -2.72
CA LEU A 151 -17.61 -18.33 -2.40
C LEU A 151 -17.66 -18.61 -0.90
N LYS A 152 -16.49 -18.62 -0.24
CA LYS A 152 -16.38 -18.77 1.20
C LYS A 152 -17.12 -17.64 1.92
N ALA A 153 -16.85 -16.38 1.56
CA ALA A 153 -17.51 -15.23 2.19
C ALA A 153 -19.03 -15.28 2.02
N LYS A 154 -19.54 -15.60 0.82
CA LYS A 154 -20.98 -15.78 0.56
C LYS A 154 -21.61 -16.93 1.36
N SER A 155 -20.89 -18.04 1.53
CA SER A 155 -21.39 -19.17 2.32
C SER A 155 -21.59 -18.81 3.79
N HIS A 156 -20.73 -17.94 4.34
CA HIS A 156 -20.91 -17.45 5.72
C HIS A 156 -22.12 -16.51 5.86
N LEU A 157 -22.44 -15.72 4.83
CA LEU A 157 -23.63 -14.87 4.82
C LEU A 157 -24.93 -15.68 4.84
N GLN A 158 -25.01 -16.73 4.02
CA GLN A 158 -26.18 -17.59 3.92
C GLN A 158 -26.46 -18.40 5.20
N ARG A 159 -25.45 -18.61 6.04
CA ARG A 159 -25.59 -19.32 7.32
C ARG A 159 -26.06 -18.42 8.47
N LYS A 160 -25.95 -17.10 8.31
CA LYS A 160 -26.35 -16.09 9.31
C LYS A 160 -27.72 -15.47 9.00
N SER A 161 -28.34 -15.77 7.85
CA SER A 161 -29.70 -15.38 7.47
C SER A 161 -30.72 -16.44 7.85
#